data_AF-A0AAW2LUA0-F1
#
_entry.id   AF-A0AAW2LUA0-F1
#
_cell.length_a   1.000
_cell.length_b   1.000
_cell.length_c   1.000
_cell.angle_alpha   90.00
_cell.angle_beta   90.00
_cell.angle_gamma   90.00
#
_symmetry.space_group_name_H-M   'P 1'
#
loop_
_entity.id
_entity.type
_entity.pdbx_description
1 polymer ?
#
loop_
_entity_poly.entity_id
_entity_poly.type
_entity_poly.pdbx_seq_one_letter_code
_entity_poly.pdbx_strand_id
1 'polypeptide(L)'
;MEVMVRKTLSNWSCKDSVEVRSEAVAMTIDFALRQIFSGDLENASLEISDMFRNLQQGLISFPINLPGTAHHKYLQIRNRVTEMIREVVRKRVAESDDERGGGDMLHHIIEEKKIQSFLTEDFIVKMTFGLLFAASDSLSNTLALSFKLLAEHPLVLEELTAEHEAILKKRVNSDSTLTWNEYKSMTFTLQV
;
A
#
# COMPACT_ATOMS: atom_id res chain seq x y z
N MET A 1 -7.19 4.09 6.43
CA MET A 1 -7.41 3.52 5.08
C MET A 1 -8.55 4.23 4.34
N GLU A 2 -9.77 4.28 4.88
CA GLU A 2 -10.94 4.90 4.21
C GLU A 2 -10.69 6.31 3.67
N VAL A 3 -10.14 7.22 4.50
CA VAL A 3 -9.85 8.61 4.09
C VAL A 3 -8.95 8.66 2.84
N MET A 4 -7.96 7.78 2.77
CA MET A 4 -7.04 7.71 1.63
C MET A 4 -7.74 7.18 0.38
N VAL A 5 -8.58 6.15 0.52
CA VAL A 5 -9.38 5.62 -0.59
C VAL A 5 -10.33 6.69 -1.12
N ARG A 6 -11.04 7.41 -0.24
CA ARG A 6 -11.93 8.53 -0.63
C ARG A 6 -11.18 9.63 -1.39
N LYS A 7 -10.02 10.05 -0.87
CA LYS A 7 -9.16 11.05 -1.54
C LYS A 7 -8.70 10.56 -2.91
N THR A 8 -8.30 9.29 -3.02
CA THR A 8 -7.83 8.69 -4.26
C THR A 8 -8.95 8.64 -5.31
N LEU A 9 -10.12 8.10 -4.94
CA LEU A 9 -11.29 8.04 -5.82
C LEU A 9 -11.78 9.43 -6.25
N SER A 10 -11.78 10.41 -5.33
CA SER A 10 -12.12 11.80 -5.66
C SER A 10 -11.13 12.44 -6.63
N ASN A 11 -9.85 12.09 -6.56
CA ASN A 11 -8.87 12.56 -7.52
C ASN A 11 -9.02 11.86 -8.88
N TRP A 12 -9.38 10.58 -8.88
CA TRP A 12 -9.62 9.81 -10.10
C TRP A 12 -10.83 10.31 -10.86
N SER A 13 -11.90 10.72 -10.19
CA SER A 13 -13.11 11.24 -10.84
C SER A 13 -12.91 12.58 -11.56
N CYS A 14 -11.83 13.31 -11.25
CA CYS A 14 -11.46 14.53 -11.96
C CYS A 14 -10.61 14.29 -13.22
N LYS A 15 -10.27 13.03 -13.55
CA LYS A 15 -9.46 12.66 -14.72
C LYS A 15 -10.36 12.07 -15.81
N ASP A 16 -10.04 12.34 -17.07
CA ASP A 16 -10.75 11.75 -18.23
C ASP A 16 -10.58 10.22 -18.30
N SER A 17 -9.42 9.73 -17.86
CA SER A 17 -9.10 8.29 -17.81
C SER A 17 -8.09 7.99 -16.72
N VAL A 18 -8.13 6.76 -16.21
CA VAL A 18 -7.26 6.28 -15.13
C VAL A 18 -6.76 4.88 -15.46
N GLU A 19 -5.44 4.69 -15.38
CA GLU A 19 -4.85 3.35 -15.35
C GLU A 19 -4.90 2.85 -13.90
N VAL A 20 -5.92 2.05 -13.60
CA VAL A 20 -6.28 1.64 -12.24
C VAL A 20 -5.14 0.90 -11.55
N ARG A 21 -4.42 0.03 -12.25
CA ARG A 21 -3.35 -0.77 -11.64
C ARG A 21 -2.24 0.15 -11.13
N SER A 22 -1.76 1.03 -11.99
CA SER A 22 -0.76 2.03 -11.67
C SER A 22 -1.26 2.88 -10.51
N GLU A 23 -2.38 3.59 -10.62
CA GLU A 23 -2.82 4.46 -9.53
C GLU A 23 -3.05 3.71 -8.20
N ALA A 24 -3.49 2.45 -8.24
CA ALA A 24 -3.60 1.60 -7.06
C ALA A 24 -2.25 1.28 -6.40
N VAL A 25 -1.17 1.05 -7.18
CA VAL A 25 0.19 0.90 -6.62
C VAL A 25 0.56 2.12 -5.78
N ALA A 26 0.31 3.32 -6.30
CA ALA A 26 0.66 4.54 -5.58
C ALA A 26 -0.15 4.71 -4.29
N MET A 27 -1.45 4.47 -4.34
CA MET A 27 -2.32 4.49 -3.16
C MET A 27 -1.86 3.49 -2.10
N THR A 28 -1.56 2.25 -2.50
CA THR A 28 -1.17 1.19 -1.57
C THR A 28 0.23 1.44 -0.97
N ILE A 29 1.17 1.93 -1.76
CA ILE A 29 2.50 2.33 -1.25
C ILE A 29 2.35 3.48 -0.26
N ASP A 30 1.59 4.53 -0.57
CA ASP A 30 1.37 5.65 0.35
C ASP A 30 0.75 5.16 1.67
N PHE A 31 -0.26 4.28 1.58
CA PHE A 31 -0.88 3.66 2.75
C PHE A 31 0.14 2.90 3.59
N ALA A 32 0.89 2.00 2.96
CA ALA A 32 1.86 1.15 3.65
C ALA A 32 2.99 1.97 4.29
N LEU A 33 3.50 2.99 3.60
CA LEU A 33 4.52 3.89 4.16
C LEU A 33 4.01 4.63 5.41
N ARG A 34 2.76 5.09 5.42
CA ARG A 34 2.16 5.71 6.62
C ARG A 34 2.00 4.72 7.76
N GLN A 35 1.61 3.47 7.49
CA GLN A 35 1.46 2.45 8.53
C GLN A 35 2.79 1.95 9.10
N ILE A 36 3.83 1.91 8.27
CA ILE A 36 5.14 1.39 8.65
C ILE A 36 6.01 2.48 9.29
N PHE A 37 5.96 3.71 8.77
CA PHE A 37 6.91 4.78 9.10
C PHE A 37 6.25 6.08 9.57
N SER A 38 4.95 6.12 9.88
CA SER A 38 4.23 7.33 10.36
C SER A 38 4.50 8.63 9.58
N GLY A 39 4.91 8.54 8.31
CA GLY A 39 5.21 9.71 7.48
C GLY A 39 6.69 10.06 7.27
N ASP A 40 7.66 9.34 7.85
CA ASP A 40 9.11 9.60 7.62
C ASP A 40 9.49 9.52 6.12
N LEU A 41 8.75 8.74 5.34
CA LEU A 41 8.93 8.58 3.89
C LEU A 41 7.82 9.23 3.06
N GLU A 42 6.97 10.07 3.64
CA GLU A 42 5.84 10.68 2.92
C GLU A 42 6.32 11.55 1.75
N ASN A 43 7.40 12.32 1.94
CA ASN A 43 8.02 13.13 0.88
C ASN A 43 8.59 12.29 -0.28
N ALA A 44 8.90 11.02 -0.02
CA ALA A 44 9.40 10.08 -1.02
C ALA A 44 8.32 9.13 -1.55
N SER A 45 7.08 9.25 -1.11
CA SER A 45 5.97 8.34 -1.45
C SER A 45 5.76 8.26 -2.97
N LEU A 46 5.80 9.39 -3.68
CA LEU A 46 5.70 9.41 -5.14
C LEU A 46 6.87 8.71 -5.85
N GLU A 47 8.09 8.95 -5.36
CA GLU A 47 9.31 8.34 -5.89
C GLU A 47 9.30 6.82 -5.69
N ILE A 48 8.95 6.38 -4.47
CA ILE A 48 8.81 4.96 -4.12
C ILE A 48 7.69 4.34 -4.95
N SER A 49 6.55 5.02 -5.09
CA SER A 49 5.44 4.52 -5.91
C SER A 49 5.87 4.28 -7.36
N ASP A 50 6.55 5.24 -7.98
CA ASP A 50 7.04 5.12 -9.37
C ASP A 50 8.05 3.97 -9.52
N MET A 51 8.96 3.85 -8.55
CA MET A 51 9.89 2.72 -8.44
C MET A 51 9.16 1.37 -8.36
N PHE A 52 8.06 1.28 -7.63
CA PHE A 52 7.30 0.04 -7.46
C PHE A 52 6.43 -0.32 -8.67
N ARG A 53 6.02 0.64 -9.51
CA ARG A 53 5.23 0.37 -10.74
C ARG A 53 5.88 -0.66 -11.66
N ASN A 54 7.19 -0.58 -11.82
CA ASN A 54 7.95 -1.42 -12.75
C ASN A 54 8.72 -2.55 -12.05
N LEU A 55 8.59 -2.66 -10.73
CA LEU A 55 9.39 -3.57 -9.91
C LEU A 55 9.06 -5.04 -10.20
N GLN A 56 7.78 -5.36 -10.39
CA GLN A 56 7.33 -6.73 -10.71
C GLN A 56 7.96 -7.24 -12.01
N GLN A 57 7.99 -6.41 -13.07
CA GLN A 57 8.55 -6.79 -14.36
C GLN A 57 10.04 -7.16 -14.25
N GLY A 58 10.81 -6.42 -13.45
CA GLY A 58 12.21 -6.73 -13.24
C GLY A 58 12.43 -7.94 -12.32
N LEU A 59 11.54 -8.19 -11.35
CA LEU A 59 11.60 -9.36 -10.47
C LEU A 59 11.38 -10.68 -11.23
N ILE A 60 10.42 -10.72 -12.15
CA ILE A 60 10.08 -11.93 -12.94
C ILE A 60 10.92 -12.09 -14.21
N SER A 61 11.76 -11.11 -14.53
CA SER A 61 12.60 -11.15 -15.72
C SER A 61 13.79 -12.11 -15.58
N PHE A 62 14.41 -12.47 -16.70
CA PHE A 62 15.66 -13.23 -16.68
C PHE A 62 16.71 -12.52 -15.82
N PRO A 63 17.41 -13.22 -14.91
CA PRO A 63 18.31 -12.63 -13.91
C PRO A 63 19.66 -12.21 -14.51
N ILE A 64 19.60 -11.36 -15.54
CA ILE A 64 20.76 -10.84 -16.27
C ILE A 64 21.00 -9.41 -15.80
N ASN A 65 22.12 -9.18 -15.12
CA ASN A 65 22.50 -7.87 -14.61
C ASN A 65 23.30 -7.06 -15.65
N LEU A 66 22.66 -6.70 -16.76
CA LEU A 66 23.26 -5.85 -17.80
C LEU A 66 22.50 -4.53 -17.95
N PRO A 67 23.18 -3.39 -18.18
CA PRO A 67 22.53 -2.11 -18.44
C PRO A 67 21.45 -2.24 -19.53
N GLY A 68 20.26 -1.72 -19.26
CA GLY A 68 19.10 -1.79 -20.17
C GLY A 68 18.14 -2.97 -19.91
N THR A 69 18.56 -4.01 -19.19
CA THR A 69 17.68 -5.13 -18.82
C THR A 69 16.69 -4.76 -17.70
N ALA A 70 15.55 -5.45 -17.64
CA ALA A 70 14.56 -5.27 -16.58
C ALA A 70 15.12 -5.68 -15.20
N HIS A 71 15.90 -6.77 -15.13
CA HIS A 71 16.53 -7.22 -13.90
C HIS A 71 17.54 -6.20 -13.35
N HIS A 72 18.36 -5.59 -14.21
CA HIS A 72 19.28 -4.52 -13.81
C HIS A 72 18.53 -3.32 -13.20
N LYS A 73 17.43 -2.88 -13.84
CA LYS A 73 16.58 -1.81 -13.31
C LYS A 73 15.98 -2.18 -11.95
N TYR A 74 15.49 -3.42 -11.79
CA TYR A 74 15.01 -3.93 -10.51
C TYR A 74 16.07 -3.86 -9.41
N LEU A 75 17.31 -4.28 -9.69
CA LEU A 75 18.38 -4.22 -8.70
C LEU A 75 18.70 -2.78 -8.28
N GLN A 76 18.70 -1.83 -9.21
CA GLN A 76 18.88 -0.41 -8.90
C GLN A 76 17.78 0.12 -7.99
N ILE A 77 16.51 -0.16 -8.34
CA ILE A 77 15.36 0.26 -7.55
C ILE A 77 15.40 -0.37 -6.16
N ARG A 78 15.61 -1.68 -6.08
CA ARG A 78 15.71 -2.41 -4.82
C ARG A 78 16.77 -1.78 -3.92
N ASN A 79 17.98 -1.56 -4.44
CA ASN A 79 19.07 -0.97 -3.67
C ASN A 79 18.71 0.42 -3.14
N ARG A 80 18.14 1.28 -3.98
CA ARG A 80 17.71 2.63 -3.61
C ARG A 80 16.65 2.62 -2.50
N VAL A 81 15.58 1.85 -2.69
CA VAL A 81 14.52 1.72 -1.69
C VAL A 81 15.05 1.15 -0.39
N THR A 82 15.88 0.10 -0.44
CA THR A 82 16.44 -0.49 0.79
C THR A 82 17.35 0.47 1.54
N GLU A 83 18.08 1.35 0.84
CA GLU A 83 18.91 2.35 1.51
C GLU A 83 18.05 3.43 2.18
N MET A 84 17.00 3.92 1.52
CA MET A 84 16.05 4.86 2.13
C MET A 84 15.39 4.27 3.39
N ILE A 85 14.96 3.01 3.33
CA ILE A 85 14.41 2.31 4.50
C ILE A 85 15.48 2.20 5.60
N ARG A 86 16.72 1.85 5.24
CA ARG A 86 17.84 1.71 6.18
C ARG A 86 18.16 3.01 6.90
N GLU A 87 18.16 4.13 6.20
CA GLU A 87 18.35 5.47 6.79
C GLU A 87 17.30 5.74 7.86
N VAL A 88 16.01 5.47 7.57
CA VAL A 88 14.93 5.64 8.54
C VAL A 88 15.08 4.70 9.73
N VAL A 89 15.41 3.41 9.50
CA VAL A 89 15.64 2.44 10.58
C VAL A 89 16.77 2.90 11.50
N ARG A 90 17.90 3.34 10.93
CA ARG A 90 19.05 3.82 11.72
C ARG A 90 18.72 5.06 12.52
N LYS A 91 18.03 6.03 11.90
CA LYS A 91 17.58 7.26 12.55
C LYS A 91 16.74 6.92 13.79
N ARG A 92 15.70 6.09 13.64
CA ARG A 92 14.81 5.73 14.76
C ARG A 92 15.45 4.87 15.83
N VAL A 93 16.40 4.01 15.46
CA VAL A 93 17.17 3.25 16.46
C VAL A 93 18.05 4.17 17.31
N ALA A 94 18.54 5.28 16.74
CA ALA A 94 19.35 6.26 17.45
C ALA A 94 18.53 7.28 18.27
N GLU A 95 17.27 7.51 17.90
CA GLU A 95 16.34 8.38 18.65
C GLU A 95 16.07 7.81 20.05
N SER A 96 15.97 8.72 21.03
CA SER A 96 15.58 8.38 22.41
C SER A 96 14.11 7.99 22.50
N ASP A 97 13.72 7.18 23.49
CA ASP A 97 12.33 6.71 23.63
C ASP A 97 11.31 7.86 23.78
N ASP A 98 11.75 9.05 24.21
CA ASP A 98 10.93 10.29 24.33
C ASP A 98 10.75 11.04 23.00
N GLU A 99 11.64 10.80 22.02
CA GLU A 99 11.62 11.42 20.68
C GLU A 99 10.99 10.49 19.62
N ARG A 100 10.90 9.19 19.92
CA ARG A 100 10.27 8.20 19.04
C ARG A 100 8.76 8.45 18.99
N GLY A 101 8.29 9.02 17.90
CA GLY A 101 6.88 8.91 17.52
C GLY A 101 6.44 7.45 17.62
N GLY A 102 5.43 7.18 18.45
CA GLY A 102 5.05 5.82 18.83
C GLY A 102 3.84 5.28 18.06
N GLY A 103 3.75 3.95 17.98
CA GLY A 103 2.54 3.24 17.56
C GLY A 103 2.49 2.77 16.11
N ASP A 104 3.55 2.97 15.32
CA ASP A 104 3.68 2.34 14.00
C ASP A 104 4.44 1.02 14.04
N MET A 105 4.40 0.30 12.93
CA MET A 105 5.02 -1.02 12.81
C MET A 105 6.52 -0.99 13.09
N LEU A 106 7.25 0.00 12.57
CA LEU A 106 8.69 0.07 12.75
C LEU A 106 9.06 0.34 14.21
N HIS A 107 8.31 1.18 14.92
CA HIS A 107 8.47 1.38 16.36
C HIS A 107 8.37 0.05 17.12
N HIS A 108 7.31 -0.74 16.88
CA HIS A 108 7.15 -2.04 17.52
C HIS A 108 8.29 -3.02 17.20
N ILE A 109 8.75 -3.06 15.96
CA ILE A 109 9.89 -3.91 15.56
C ILE A 109 11.18 -3.49 16.28
N ILE A 110 11.43 -2.19 16.43
CA ILE A 110 12.62 -1.68 17.13
C ILE A 110 12.57 -2.03 18.62
N GLU A 111 11.40 -1.98 19.25
CA GLU A 111 11.23 -2.41 20.65
C GLU A 111 11.45 -3.92 20.80
N GLU A 112 10.89 -4.75 19.90
CA GLU A 112 11.12 -6.20 19.92
C GLU A 112 12.58 -6.57 19.65
N LYS A 113 13.29 -5.79 18.84
CA LYS A 113 14.72 -5.97 18.57
C LYS A 113 15.57 -5.89 19.85
N LYS A 114 15.14 -5.16 20.88
CA LYS A 114 15.82 -5.11 22.19
C LYS A 114 15.84 -6.50 22.87
N ILE A 115 14.90 -7.37 22.52
CA ILE A 115 14.70 -8.71 23.11
C ILE A 115 15.15 -9.81 22.13
N GLN A 116 14.92 -9.63 20.83
CA GLN A 116 15.13 -10.65 19.81
C GLN A 116 16.33 -10.32 18.91
N SER A 117 17.42 -11.07 19.08
CA SER A 117 18.70 -10.83 18.38
C SER A 117 18.66 -11.05 16.86
N PHE A 118 17.69 -11.82 16.34
CA PHE A 118 17.57 -12.07 14.89
C PHE A 118 17.04 -10.86 14.11
N LEU A 119 16.40 -9.89 14.79
CA LEU A 119 15.90 -8.64 14.20
C LEU A 119 17.07 -7.68 13.89
N THR A 120 18.01 -8.12 13.06
CA THR A 120 19.14 -7.32 12.57
C THR A 120 18.63 -6.16 11.71
N GLU A 121 19.43 -5.09 11.58
CA GLU A 121 19.09 -3.95 10.69
C GLU A 121 18.75 -4.44 9.28
N ASP A 122 19.58 -5.33 8.73
CA ASP A 122 19.39 -5.91 7.39
C ASP A 122 18.10 -6.73 7.28
N PHE A 123 17.76 -7.50 8.32
CA PHE A 123 16.50 -8.25 8.36
C PHE A 123 15.29 -7.32 8.34
N ILE A 124 15.29 -6.27 9.17
CA ILE A 124 14.21 -5.28 9.25
C ILE A 124 14.03 -4.61 7.88
N VAL A 125 15.12 -4.12 7.28
CA VAL A 125 15.09 -3.47 5.96
C VAL A 125 14.51 -4.40 4.88
N LYS A 126 14.99 -5.65 4.82
CA LYS A 126 14.52 -6.64 3.84
C LYS A 126 13.06 -7.02 4.06
N MET A 127 12.64 -7.19 5.30
CA MET A 127 11.27 -7.50 5.66
C MET A 127 10.33 -6.36 5.26
N THR A 128 10.69 -5.11 5.60
CA THR A 128 9.90 -3.94 5.23
C THR A 128 9.79 -3.76 3.72
N PHE A 129 10.87 -3.94 2.97
CA PHE A 129 10.82 -3.97 1.51
C PHE A 129 9.87 -5.06 0.99
N GLY A 130 9.95 -6.27 1.55
CA GLY A 130 9.07 -7.38 1.20
C GLY A 130 7.59 -7.08 1.46
N LEU A 131 7.27 -6.42 2.58
CA LEU A 131 5.90 -6.01 2.91
C LEU A 131 5.35 -4.97 1.93
N LEU A 132 6.15 -3.94 1.59
CA LEU A 132 5.78 -2.95 0.58
C LEU A 132 5.51 -3.62 -0.78
N PHE A 133 6.37 -4.56 -1.17
CA PHE A 133 6.21 -5.32 -2.40
C PHE A 133 4.93 -6.17 -2.40
N ALA A 134 4.74 -6.98 -1.36
CA ALA A 134 3.60 -7.88 -1.25
C ALA A 134 2.26 -7.13 -1.24
N ALA A 135 2.18 -6.00 -0.52
CA ALA A 135 0.98 -5.19 -0.45
C ALA A 135 0.66 -4.53 -1.81
N SER A 136 1.65 -3.90 -2.45
CA SER A 136 1.44 -3.14 -3.68
C SER A 136 1.04 -4.00 -4.87
N ASP A 137 1.71 -5.14 -5.10
CA ASP A 137 1.43 -5.96 -6.29
C ASP A 137 0.07 -6.67 -6.19
N SER A 138 -0.24 -7.29 -5.04
CA SER A 138 -1.51 -8.01 -4.88
C SER A 138 -2.72 -7.08 -4.94
N LEU A 139 -2.72 -5.98 -4.18
CA LEU A 139 -3.85 -5.05 -4.12
C LEU A 139 -4.08 -4.31 -5.44
N SER A 140 -3.02 -3.91 -6.15
CA SER A 140 -3.17 -3.23 -7.44
C SER A 140 -3.75 -4.14 -8.52
N ASN A 141 -3.34 -5.42 -8.56
CA ASN A 141 -3.93 -6.43 -9.45
C ASN A 141 -5.39 -6.70 -9.12
N THR A 142 -5.70 -6.93 -7.84
CA THR A 142 -7.08 -7.17 -7.40
C THR A 142 -7.97 -5.99 -7.77
N LEU A 143 -7.57 -4.75 -7.48
CA LEU A 143 -8.37 -3.56 -7.84
C LEU A 143 -8.57 -3.45 -9.36
N ALA A 144 -7.51 -3.61 -10.16
CA ALA A 144 -7.64 -3.55 -11.61
C ALA A 144 -8.61 -4.62 -12.16
N LEU A 145 -8.53 -5.84 -11.63
CA LEU A 145 -9.45 -6.92 -11.99
C LEU A 145 -10.88 -6.65 -11.52
N SER A 146 -11.07 -6.15 -10.30
CA SER A 146 -12.39 -5.78 -9.79
C SER A 146 -13.05 -4.74 -10.69
N PHE A 147 -12.36 -3.66 -11.05
CA PHE A 147 -12.92 -2.63 -11.95
C PHE A 147 -13.26 -3.20 -13.32
N LYS A 148 -12.38 -4.05 -13.89
CA LYS A 148 -12.63 -4.69 -15.18
C LYS A 148 -13.87 -5.59 -15.12
N LEU A 149 -13.92 -6.51 -14.16
CA LEU A 149 -15.02 -7.48 -14.03
C LEU A 149 -16.35 -6.78 -13.74
N LEU A 150 -16.35 -5.73 -12.91
CA LEU A 150 -17.56 -4.94 -12.66
C LEU A 150 -18.05 -4.21 -13.91
N ALA A 151 -17.15 -3.71 -14.76
CA ALA A 151 -17.52 -3.10 -16.04
C ALA A 151 -18.09 -4.12 -17.04
N GLU A 152 -17.62 -5.37 -16.99
CA GLU A 152 -18.10 -6.47 -17.85
C GLU A 152 -19.39 -7.13 -17.33
N HIS A 153 -19.73 -6.93 -16.05
CA HIS A 153 -20.88 -7.55 -15.38
C HIS A 153 -21.80 -6.51 -14.70
N PRO A 154 -22.60 -5.75 -15.47
CA PRO A 154 -23.40 -4.64 -14.93
C PRO A 154 -24.44 -5.05 -13.89
N LEU A 155 -24.99 -6.28 -13.97
CA LEU A 155 -25.92 -6.80 -12.97
C LEU A 155 -25.26 -6.97 -11.59
N VAL A 156 -23.97 -7.35 -11.56
CA VAL A 156 -23.21 -7.43 -10.31
C VAL A 156 -22.96 -6.04 -9.75
N LEU A 157 -22.66 -5.06 -10.61
CA LEU A 157 -22.48 -3.68 -10.19
C LEU A 157 -23.77 -3.07 -9.64
N GLU A 158 -24.93 -3.37 -10.24
CA GLU A 158 -26.24 -2.93 -9.75
C GLU A 158 -26.53 -3.49 -8.36
N GLU A 159 -26.32 -4.79 -8.14
CA GLU A 159 -26.55 -5.42 -6.84
C GLU A 159 -25.56 -4.89 -5.77
N LEU A 160 -24.28 -4.68 -6.11
CA LEU A 160 -23.32 -4.03 -5.22
C LEU A 160 -23.77 -2.60 -4.85
N THR A 161 -24.27 -1.86 -5.83
CA THR A 161 -24.77 -0.49 -5.60
C THR A 161 -25.97 -0.52 -4.66
N ALA A 162 -26.91 -1.44 -4.87
CA ALA A 162 -28.06 -1.63 -4.00
C ALA A 162 -27.66 -1.99 -2.56
N GLU A 163 -26.71 -2.91 -2.38
CA GLU A 163 -26.15 -3.27 -1.06
C GLU A 163 -25.58 -2.03 -0.34
N HIS A 164 -24.69 -1.29 -1.01
CA HIS A 164 -24.02 -0.14 -0.40
C HIS A 164 -24.97 1.04 -0.15
N GLU A 165 -25.94 1.30 -1.03
CA GLU A 165 -26.98 2.30 -0.78
C GLU A 165 -27.84 1.94 0.43
N ALA A 166 -28.20 0.67 0.60
CA ALA A 166 -28.99 0.22 1.74
C ALA A 166 -28.22 0.39 3.06
N ILE A 167 -26.90 0.21 3.06
CA ILE A 167 -26.02 0.50 4.20
C ILE A 167 -26.03 2.01 4.47
N LEU A 168 -25.81 2.85 3.44
CA LEU A 168 -25.77 4.30 3.60
C LEU A 168 -27.10 4.89 4.09
N LYS A 169 -28.25 4.38 3.62
CA LYS A 169 -29.59 4.81 4.07
C LYS A 169 -29.86 4.55 5.56
N LYS A 170 -29.14 3.62 6.18
CA LYS A 170 -29.24 3.33 7.62
C LYS A 170 -28.38 4.26 8.49
N ARG A 171 -27.50 5.05 7.88
CA ARG A 171 -26.64 5.99 8.63
C ARG A 171 -27.46 7.17 9.12
N VAL A 172 -27.27 7.52 10.39
CA VAL A 172 -27.81 8.76 10.97
C VAL A 172 -27.02 9.97 10.47
N ASN A 173 -25.71 9.82 10.28
CA ASN A 173 -24.83 10.83 9.70
C ASN A 173 -24.19 10.28 8.42
N SER A 174 -24.51 10.88 7.28
CA SER A 174 -23.98 10.47 5.97
C SER A 174 -22.46 10.59 5.87
N ASP A 175 -21.86 11.53 6.62
CA ASP A 175 -20.42 11.79 6.63
C ASP A 175 -19.65 10.94 7.65
N SER A 176 -20.32 10.04 8.36
CA SER A 176 -19.62 9.15 9.30
C SER A 176 -18.68 8.19 8.58
N THR A 177 -17.55 7.88 9.23
CA THR A 177 -16.61 6.84 8.77
C THR A 177 -17.28 5.48 8.74
N LEU A 178 -16.80 4.61 7.85
CA LEU A 178 -17.20 3.21 7.76
C LEU A 178 -16.96 2.51 9.10
N THR A 179 -17.99 1.85 9.60
CA THR A 179 -17.90 1.08 10.85
C THR A 179 -17.66 -0.40 10.58
N TRP A 180 -17.12 -1.11 11.58
CA TRP A 180 -16.92 -2.56 11.49
C TRP A 180 -18.23 -3.34 11.28
N ASN A 181 -19.35 -2.84 11.81
CA ASN A 181 -20.66 -3.47 11.62
C ASN A 181 -21.17 -3.31 10.19
N GLU A 182 -20.92 -2.16 9.56
CA GLU A 182 -21.25 -1.95 8.15
C GLU A 182 -20.39 -2.84 7.24
N TYR A 183 -19.08 -2.91 7.49
CA TYR A 183 -18.19 -3.80 6.75
C TYR A 183 -18.67 -5.26 6.81
N LYS A 184 -19.02 -5.77 8.00
CA LYS A 184 -19.57 -7.12 8.16
C LYS A 184 -20.93 -7.33 7.49
N SER A 185 -21.67 -6.26 7.19
CA SER A 185 -22.97 -6.35 6.51
C SER A 185 -22.86 -6.38 4.99
N MET A 186 -21.67 -6.19 4.42
CA MET A 186 -21.40 -6.24 2.98
C MET A 186 -21.33 -7.69 2.46
N THR A 187 -22.41 -8.44 2.62
CA THR A 187 -22.47 -9.89 2.35
C THR A 187 -22.31 -10.24 0.88
N PHE A 188 -22.83 -9.43 -0.04
CA PHE A 188 -22.70 -9.61 -1.47
C PHE A 188 -21.32 -9.17 -1.95
N THR A 189 -20.80 -8.05 -1.43
CA THR A 189 -19.42 -7.60 -1.70
C THR A 189 -18.38 -8.69 -1.40
N LEU A 190 -18.58 -9.50 -0.36
CA LEU A 190 -17.67 -10.61 -0.03
C LEU A 190 -17.74 -11.81 -1.00
N GLN A 191 -18.75 -11.86 -1.87
CA GLN A 191 -18.92 -12.90 -2.89
C GLN A 191 -18.39 -12.48 -4.27
N VAL A 192 -18.16 -11.19 -4.48
CA VAL A 192 -17.63 -10.60 -5.71
C VAL A 192 -16.11 -10.59 -5.70
#